data_AF-A0A7C4R750-F1
#
_entry.id   AF-A0A7C4R750-F1
#
_cell.length_a   1.000
_cell.length_b   1.000
_cell.length_c   1.000
_cell.angle_alpha   90.00
_cell.angle_beta   90.00
_cell.angle_gamma   90.00
#
_symmetry.space_group_name_H-M   'P 1'
#
loop_
_entity.id
_entity.type
_entity.pdbx_description
1 polymer ?
#
loop_
_entity_poly.entity_id
_entity_poly.type
_entity_poly.pdbx_seq_one_letter_code
_entity_poly.pdbx_strand_id
1 'polypeptide(L)' 'MLENHGIKYIFLGESLGGFVRGGYERYMETQRFKDGFKVLVEIAGKEVVALMCKERNIRYCHRRFIVRRLESLGINIKNL' A
#
# COMPACT_ATOMS: atom_id res chain seq x y z
N MET A 1 2.02 12.16 20.19
CA MET A 1 1.83 11.98 18.74
C MET A 1 2.71 10.84 18.26
N LEU A 2 2.37 10.17 17.15
CA LEU A 2 3.18 9.07 16.57
C LEU A 2 4.61 9.53 16.26
N GLU A 3 4.76 10.77 15.81
CA GLU A 3 6.05 11.40 15.51
C GLU A 3 7.00 11.40 16.72
N ASN A 4 6.49 11.61 17.94
CA ASN A 4 7.31 11.57 19.17
C ASN A 4 7.89 10.19 19.46
N HIS A 5 7.38 9.14 18.79
CA HIS A 5 7.86 7.77 18.88
C HIS A 5 8.66 7.37 17.63
N GLY A 6 9.05 8.34 16.78
CA GLY A 6 9.77 8.07 15.54
C GLY A 6 8.91 7.44 14.44
N ILE A 7 7.58 7.48 14.57
CA ILE A 7 6.65 6.88 13.59
C ILE A 7 6.07 7.98 12.72
N LYS A 8 6.40 7.94 11.43
CA LYS A 8 5.79 8.78 10.40
C LYS A 8 4.51 8.13 9.87
N TYR A 9 3.40 8.86 9.90
CA TYR A 9 2.15 8.41 9.30
C TYR A 9 1.94 9.10 7.94
N ILE A 10 1.84 8.31 6.87
CA ILE A 10 1.59 8.80 5.53
C ILE A 10 0.27 8.23 5.04
N PHE A 11 -0.70 9.10 4.75
CA PHE A 11 -2.00 8.68 4.25
C PHE A 11 -1.98 8.53 2.73
N LEU A 12 -1.99 7.29 2.25
CA LEU A 12 -2.15 6.94 0.83
C LEU A 12 -3.54 6.35 0.54
N GLY A 13 -4.52 6.53 1.43
CA GLY A 13 -5.86 5.94 1.28
C GLY A 13 -6.61 6.42 0.04
N GLU A 14 -6.36 7.66 -0.39
CA GLU A 14 -6.92 8.22 -1.62
C GLU A 14 -6.41 7.53 -2.88
N SER A 15 -5.14 7.08 -2.91
CA SER A 15 -4.52 6.52 -4.12
C SER A 15 -4.39 5.00 -4.09
N LEU A 16 -4.20 4.42 -2.91
CA LEU A 16 -3.98 2.98 -2.71
C LEU A 16 -5.10 2.32 -1.90
N GLY A 17 -6.00 3.08 -1.29
CA GLY A 17 -7.10 2.54 -0.51
C GLY A 17 -8.43 2.47 -1.27
N GLY A 18 -9.48 2.14 -0.52
CA GLY A 18 -10.86 2.25 -0.98
C GLY A 18 -11.43 1.01 -1.65
N PHE A 19 -12.76 0.97 -1.68
CA PHE A 19 -13.52 0.00 -2.46
C PHE A 19 -13.75 0.56 -3.86
N VAL A 20 -13.12 -0.06 -4.86
CA VAL A 20 -13.15 0.43 -6.24
C VAL A 20 -14.14 -0.38 -7.06
N ARG A 21 -15.08 0.30 -7.72
CA ARG A 21 -16.02 -0.35 -8.64
C ARG A 21 -15.25 -1.00 -9.78
N GLY A 22 -15.57 -2.26 -10.08
CA GLY A 22 -14.84 -3.05 -11.07
C GLY A 22 -13.62 -3.79 -10.51
N GLY A 23 -13.31 -3.68 -9.23
CA GLY A 23 -12.25 -4.46 -8.59
C GLY A 23 -10.87 -3.81 -8.66
N TYR A 24 -10.03 -4.21 -7.72
CA TYR A 24 -8.77 -3.53 -7.45
C TYR A 24 -7.72 -3.76 -8.55
N GLU A 25 -7.69 -4.92 -9.21
CA GLU A 25 -6.76 -5.19 -10.31
C GLU A 25 -6.93 -4.21 -11.48
N ARG A 26 -8.17 -3.90 -11.87
CA ARG A 26 -8.43 -2.86 -12.87
C ARG A 26 -8.05 -1.47 -12.38
N TYR A 27 -8.24 -1.21 -11.09
CA TYR A 27 -7.83 0.07 -10.50
C TYR A 27 -6.31 0.27 -10.54
N MET A 28 -5.52 -0.81 -10.45
CA MET A 28 -4.05 -0.73 -10.53
C MET A 28 -3.54 -0.16 -11.85
N GLU A 29 -4.35 -0.20 -12.91
CA GLU A 29 -3.99 0.37 -14.20
C GLU A 29 -4.20 1.89 -14.29
N THR A 30 -4.91 2.48 -13.34
CA THR A 30 -5.17 3.93 -13.31
C THR A 30 -3.93 4.72 -12.94
N GLN A 31 -3.84 5.95 -13.45
CA GLN A 31 -2.74 6.86 -13.10
C GLN A 31 -2.70 7.16 -11.60
N ARG A 32 -3.89 7.32 -10.98
CA ARG A 32 -4.03 7.57 -9.55
C ARG A 32 -3.38 6.48 -8.69
N PHE A 33 -3.59 5.21 -9.04
CA PHE A 33 -2.90 4.11 -8.38
C PHE A 33 -1.40 4.16 -8.63
N LYS A 34 -0.98 4.32 -9.90
CA LYS A 34 0.44 4.33 -10.29
C LYS A 34 1.23 5.41 -9.55
N ASP A 35 0.66 6.60 -9.39
CA ASP A 35 1.27 7.71 -8.66
C ASP A 35 1.40 7.39 -7.16
N GLY A 36 0.32 6.88 -6.54
CA GLY A 36 0.36 6.46 -5.13
C GLY A 36 1.34 5.32 -4.88
N PHE A 37 1.43 4.37 -5.81
CA PHE A 37 2.31 3.23 -5.71
C PHE A 37 3.78 3.63 -5.86
N LYS A 38 4.07 4.59 -6.74
CA LYS A 38 5.41 5.19 -6.86
C LYS A 38 5.85 5.82 -5.55
N VAL A 39 4.97 6.60 -4.90
CA VAL A 39 5.25 7.20 -3.58
C VAL A 39 5.55 6.11 -2.54
N LEU A 40 4.76 5.03 -2.51
CA LEU A 40 5.00 3.92 -1.59
C LEU A 40 6.37 3.26 -1.81
N VAL A 41 6.76 2.99 -3.06
CA VAL A 41 8.06 2.40 -3.41
C VAL A 41 9.21 3.32 -3.00
N GLU A 42 9.09 4.64 -3.24
CA GLU A 42 10.10 5.61 -2.84
C GLU A 42 10.31 5.66 -1.32
N ILE A 43 9.24 5.50 -0.52
CA ILE A 43 9.33 5.44 0.94
C ILE A 43 9.95 4.10 1.36
N ALA A 44 9.49 2.98 0.79
CA ALA A 44 10.00 1.65 1.10
C ALA A 44 11.49 1.46 0.76
N GLY A 45 12.03 2.26 -0.17
CA GLY A 45 13.47 2.31 -0.46
C GLY A 45 14.31 3.07 0.56
N LYS A 46 13.68 3.81 1.49
CA LYS A 46 14.36 4.67 2.48
C LYS A 46 14.13 4.22 3.92
N GLU A 47 12.94 3.67 4.20
CA GLU A 47 12.48 3.36 5.55
C GLU A 47 11.74 2.02 5.58
N VAL A 48 11.63 1.43 6.78
CA VAL A 48 10.76 0.26 6.99
C VAL A 48 9.30 0.73 7.01
N VAL A 49 8.49 0.19 6.10
CA VAL A 49 7.09 0.59 5.94
C VAL A 49 6.14 -0.45 6.52
N ALA A 50 5.23 0.01 7.39
CA ALA A 50 4.06 -0.76 7.79
C ALA A 50 2.84 -0.36 6.95
N LEU A 51 2.32 -1.28 6.13
CA LEU A 51 1.12 -1.03 5.32
C LEU A 51 -0.15 -1.37 6.11
N MET A 52 -0.90 -0.35 6.51
CA MET A 52 -2.12 -0.50 7.31
C MET A 52 -3.40 -0.41 6.49
N CYS A 53 -4.44 -1.11 6.95
CA CYS A 53 -5.78 -1.12 6.34
C CYS A 53 -6.84 -1.51 7.37
N LYS A 54 -8.08 -1.08 7.19
CA LYS A 54 -9.21 -1.37 8.09
C LYS A 54 -9.74 -2.80 7.95
N GLU A 55 -9.58 -3.43 6.78
CA GLU A 55 -10.14 -4.75 6.53
C GLU A 55 -9.43 -5.86 7.33
N ARG A 56 -10.21 -6.57 8.15
CA ARG A 56 -9.72 -7.69 8.98
C ARG A 56 -9.38 -8.94 8.18
N ASN A 57 -10.12 -9.22 7.10
CA ASN A 57 -9.93 -10.43 6.30
C ASN A 57 -9.06 -10.13 5.07
N ILE A 58 -7.88 -10.75 5.02
CA ILE A 58 -6.90 -10.56 3.93
C ILE A 58 -7.45 -10.95 2.54
N ARG A 59 -8.42 -11.87 2.48
CA ARG A 59 -9.10 -12.26 1.24
C ARG A 59 -9.99 -11.17 0.66
N TYR A 60 -10.30 -10.14 1.42
CA TYR A 60 -11.09 -8.99 0.95
C TYR A 60 -10.31 -7.68 1.04
N CYS A 61 -9.13 -7.72 1.64
CA CYS A 61 -8.27 -6.56 1.79
C CYS A 61 -7.52 -6.27 0.48
N HIS A 62 -7.52 -5.01 0.06
CA HIS A 62 -6.79 -4.58 -1.12
C HIS A 62 -5.26 -4.67 -0.96
N ARG A 63 -4.74 -4.67 0.28
CA ARG A 63 -3.30 -4.79 0.57
C ARG A 63 -2.63 -5.97 -0.12
N ARG A 64 -3.35 -7.08 -0.34
CA ARG A 64 -2.80 -8.24 -1.06
C ARG A 64 -2.31 -7.90 -2.47
N PHE A 65 -2.98 -6.98 -3.16
CA PHE A 65 -2.64 -6.58 -4.52
C PHE A 65 -1.40 -5.68 -4.52
N ILE A 66 -1.34 -4.76 -3.55
CA ILE A 66 -0.17 -3.91 -3.31
C ILE A 66 1.05 -4.77 -2.97
N VAL A 67 0.91 -5.71 -2.02
CA VAL A 67 1.99 -6.62 -1.61
C VAL A 67 2.50 -7.44 -2.79
N ARG A 68 1.60 -8.09 -3.55
CA ARG A 68 2.00 -8.84 -4.76
C ARG A 68 2.75 -7.98 -5.76
N ARG A 69 2.34 -6.72 -5.93
CA ARG A 69 3.04 -5.79 -6.83
C ARG A 69 4.43 -5.43 -6.29
N LEU A 70 4.58 -5.20 -4.99
CA LEU A 70 5.88 -4.96 -4.36
C LEU A 70 6.81 -6.18 -4.50
N GLU A 71 6.28 -7.39 -4.25
CA GLU A 71 7.00 -8.66 -4.43
C GLU A 71 7.47 -8.83 -5.88
N SER A 72 6.64 -8.47 -6.87
CA SER A 72 7.02 -8.50 -8.30
C SER A 72 8.15 -7.53 -8.66
N LEU A 73 8.43 -6.54 -7.82
CA LEU A 73 9.56 -5.63 -7.95
C LEU A 73 10.80 -6.08 -7.15
N GLY A 74 10.74 -7.26 -6.51
CA GLY A 74 11.83 -7.79 -5.68
C GLY A 74 11.95 -7.13 -4.32
N ILE A 75 10.94 -6.37 -3.87
CA ILE A 75 10.95 -5.74 -2.55
C ILE A 75 10.71 -6.81 -1.49
N ASN A 76 11.55 -6.82 -0.44
CA ASN A 76 11.41 -7.75 0.68
C ASN A 76 10.15 -7.42 1.49
N ILE A 77 9.21 -8.36 1.55
CA ILE A 77 7.99 -8.24 2.34
C ILE A 77 8.00 -9.28 3.46
N LYS A 78 7.75 -8.81 4.68
CA LYS A 78 7.45 -9.69 5.83
C LYS A 78 5.95 -9.71 6.05
N ASN A 79 5.30 -10.79 5.63
CA ASN A 79 3.89 -11.04 5.94
C ASN A 79 3.78 -11.45 7.42
N LEU A 80 3.08 -10.65 8.22
CA LEU A 80 2.74 -10.92 9.63
C LEU A 80 1.30 -11.41 9.74
#